data_AF-A0A6C0DER1-F1
#
_entry.id   AF-A0A6C0DER1-F1
#
_cell.length_a   1.000
_cell.length_b   1.000
_cell.length_c   1.000
_cell.angle_alpha   90.00
_cell.angle_beta   90.00
_cell.angle_gamma   90.00
#
_symmetry.space_group_name_H-M   'P 1'
#
loop_
_entity.id
_entity.type
_entity.pdbx_description
1 polymer ?
#
loop_
_entity_poly.entity_id
_entity_poly.type
_entity_poly.pdbx_seq_one_letter_code
_entity_poly.pdbx_strand_id
1 'polypeptide(L)'
;MGGGLFGTPLYLNPKCLVFSAFVLGVYWLPHPKAFSHRILMAFLLATSAYIIMAWYDVIYDCNDRLKPTLLGWMSKPFKPKEYSDAYDKLPIKYQKIVRTFDIAVLSILVITFVAPFVLKRA
;
A
#
# COMPACT_ATOMS: atom_id res chain seq x y z
N MET A 1 2.26 -17.86 -3.06
CA MET A 1 2.26 -18.06 -4.52
C MET A 1 3.67 -18.39 -4.96
N GLY A 2 4.11 -19.65 -4.80
CA GLY A 2 5.49 -20.09 -5.01
C GLY A 2 5.74 -20.79 -6.34
N GLY A 3 4.97 -20.52 -7.39
CA GLY A 3 5.23 -21.07 -8.73
C GLY A 3 5.35 -22.60 -8.81
N GLY A 4 4.63 -23.35 -7.98
CA GLY A 4 4.74 -24.82 -7.91
C GLY A 4 5.77 -25.35 -6.91
N LEU A 5 6.53 -24.52 -6.21
CA LEU A 5 7.18 -24.96 -4.97
C LEU A 5 6.09 -25.35 -3.98
N PHE A 6 6.21 -26.56 -3.43
CA PHE A 6 5.23 -27.27 -2.57
C PHE A 6 4.11 -28.04 -3.30
N GLY A 7 4.31 -28.48 -4.54
CA GLY A 7 3.45 -29.52 -5.16
C GLY A 7 2.05 -29.06 -5.57
N THR A 8 1.87 -27.75 -5.78
CA THR A 8 0.63 -27.17 -6.30
C THR A 8 0.71 -27.03 -7.83
N PRO A 9 -0.38 -27.25 -8.59
CA PRO A 9 -0.36 -27.10 -10.05
C PRO A 9 0.04 -25.68 -10.45
N LEU A 10 0.75 -25.52 -11.56
CA LEU A 10 1.12 -24.21 -12.14
C LEU A 10 -0.15 -23.43 -12.51
N TYR A 11 -0.73 -22.75 -11.53
CA TYR A 11 -1.87 -21.88 -11.74
C TYR A 11 -1.35 -20.48 -12.06
N LEU A 12 -1.85 -19.89 -13.14
CA LEU A 12 -1.55 -18.51 -13.49
C LEU A 12 -2.12 -17.63 -12.38
N ASN A 13 -1.28 -17.04 -11.53
CA ASN A 13 -1.73 -16.14 -10.49
C ASN A 13 -1.90 -14.72 -11.07
N PRO A 14 -3.12 -14.27 -11.36
CA PRO A 14 -3.33 -12.97 -11.99
C PRO A 14 -2.91 -11.84 -11.04
N LYS A 15 -2.93 -12.04 -9.70
CA LYS A 15 -2.36 -11.08 -8.72
C LYS A 15 -0.90 -10.77 -9.02
N CYS A 16 -0.11 -11.80 -9.30
CA CYS A 16 1.32 -11.65 -9.58
C CYS A 16 1.56 -11.00 -10.94
N LEU A 17 0.74 -11.30 -11.96
CA LEU A 17 0.88 -10.69 -13.29
C LEU A 17 0.51 -9.21 -13.28
N VAL A 18 -0.59 -8.85 -12.61
CA VAL A 18 -0.98 -7.43 -12.47
C VAL A 18 0.05 -6.67 -11.64
N PHE A 19 0.58 -7.28 -10.57
CA PHE A 19 1.62 -6.66 -9.75
C PHE A 19 2.95 -6.51 -10.50
N SER A 20 3.39 -7.54 -11.24
CA SER A 20 4.65 -7.45 -12.02
C SER A 20 4.54 -6.46 -13.17
N ALA A 21 3.40 -6.42 -13.87
CA ALA A 21 3.13 -5.42 -14.90
C ALA A 21 3.12 -3.99 -14.33
N PHE A 22 2.51 -3.79 -13.16
CA PHE A 22 2.54 -2.51 -12.45
C PHE A 22 3.97 -2.09 -12.08
N VAL A 23 4.75 -2.98 -11.49
CA VAL A 23 6.16 -2.71 -11.12
C VAL A 23 7.00 -2.39 -12.36
N LEU A 24 6.83 -3.12 -13.46
CA LEU A 24 7.50 -2.84 -14.74
C LEU A 24 7.11 -1.47 -15.28
N GLY A 25 5.83 -1.11 -15.21
CA GLY A 25 5.36 0.22 -15.63
C GLY A 25 6.03 1.35 -14.86
N VAL A 26 6.19 1.21 -13.54
CA VAL A 26 6.87 2.24 -12.74
C VAL A 26 8.37 2.25 -12.95
N TYR A 27 9.00 1.10 -13.18
CA TYR A 27 10.43 1.06 -13.50
C TYR A 27 10.81 1.93 -14.71
N TRP A 28 9.93 2.04 -15.70
CA TRP A 28 10.15 2.86 -16.89
C TRP A 28 9.81 4.36 -16.73
N LEU A 29 9.28 4.77 -15.57
CA LEU A 29 8.99 6.18 -15.32
C LEU A 29 10.27 6.98 -14.97
N PRO A 30 10.32 8.28 -15.29
CA PRO A 30 11.47 9.11 -14.97
C PRO A 30 11.72 9.16 -13.46
N HIS A 31 12.95 8.81 -13.05
CA HIS A 31 13.32 8.77 -11.65
C HIS A 31 13.71 10.15 -11.10
N PRO A 32 13.20 10.54 -9.91
CA PRO A 32 13.60 11.81 -9.30
C PRO A 32 15.07 11.78 -8.85
N LYS A 33 15.77 12.88 -9.06
CA LYS A 33 17.18 13.05 -8.66
C LYS A 33 17.35 13.26 -7.16
N ALA A 34 16.42 13.93 -6.50
CA ALA A 34 16.48 14.18 -5.06
C ALA A 34 16.03 12.96 -4.25
N PHE A 35 16.76 12.66 -3.17
CA PHE A 35 16.51 11.51 -2.31
C PHE A 35 15.14 11.57 -1.61
N SER A 36 14.71 12.75 -1.16
CA SER A 36 13.39 12.97 -0.55
C SER A 36 12.24 12.58 -1.48
N HIS A 37 12.32 12.99 -2.75
CA HIS A 37 11.32 12.64 -3.77
C HIS A 37 11.33 11.14 -4.09
N ARG A 38 12.48 10.45 -4.00
CA ARG A 38 12.54 8.98 -4.16
C ARG A 38 11.79 8.26 -3.05
N ILE A 39 11.97 8.67 -1.79
CA ILE A 39 11.27 8.08 -0.64
C ILE A 39 9.75 8.25 -0.80
N LEU A 40 9.31 9.46 -1.16
CA LEU A 40 7.89 9.75 -1.36
C LEU A 40 7.28 8.92 -2.49
N MET A 41 7.96 8.83 -3.64
CA MET A 41 7.48 8.04 -4.76
C MET A 41 7.43 6.54 -4.44
N ALA A 42 8.43 6.03 -3.71
CA ALA A 42 8.43 4.65 -3.25
C ALA A 42 7.27 4.36 -2.28
N PHE A 43 6.98 5.29 -1.36
CA PHE A 43 5.85 5.17 -0.44
C PHE A 43 4.51 5.21 -1.16
N LEU A 44 4.32 6.14 -2.10
CA LEU A 44 3.11 6.24 -2.90
C LEU A 44 2.88 4.97 -3.73
N LEU A 45 3.94 4.44 -4.34
CA LEU A 45 3.89 3.19 -5.10
C LEU A 45 3.50 1.99 -4.22
N ALA A 46 4.10 1.88 -3.04
CA ALA A 46 3.76 0.82 -2.11
C ALA A 46 2.30 0.93 -1.66
N THR A 47 1.83 2.15 -1.38
CA THR A 47 0.46 2.41 -0.96
C THR A 47 -0.55 2.14 -2.08
N SER A 48 -0.25 2.53 -3.32
CA SER A 48 -1.10 2.25 -4.47
C SER A 48 -1.19 0.76 -4.77
N ALA A 49 -0.06 0.04 -4.75
CA ALA A 49 -0.06 -1.40 -4.90
C ALA A 49 -0.89 -2.09 -3.80
N TYR A 50 -0.82 -1.58 -2.57
CA TYR A 50 -1.57 -2.09 -1.44
C TYR A 50 -3.09 -1.87 -1.58
N ILE A 51 -3.51 -0.75 -2.16
CA ILE A 51 -4.92 -0.46 -2.48
C ILE A 51 -5.40 -1.34 -3.63
N ILE A 52 -4.62 -1.46 -4.71
CA ILE A 52 -4.96 -2.28 -5.89
C ILE A 52 -5.16 -3.75 -5.48
N MET A 53 -4.33 -4.26 -4.58
CA MET A 53 -4.46 -5.63 -4.07
C MET A 53 -5.79 -5.86 -3.33
N ALA A 54 -6.25 -4.87 -2.55
CA ALA A 54 -7.54 -4.96 -1.87
C ALA A 54 -8.72 -5.01 -2.87
N TRP A 55 -8.64 -4.21 -3.94
CA TRP A 55 -9.64 -4.24 -5.02
C TRP A 55 -9.60 -5.52 -5.83
N TYR A 56 -8.41 -6.04 -6.09
CA TYR A 56 -8.24 -7.31 -6.78
C TYR A 56 -9.00 -8.43 -6.05
N ASP A 57 -8.87 -8.51 -4.72
CA ASP A 57 -9.51 -9.56 -3.93
C ASP A 57 -11.04 -9.55 -4.08
N VAL A 58 -11.63 -8.37 -4.24
CA VAL A 58 -13.08 -8.21 -4.46
C VAL A 58 -13.47 -8.50 -5.91
N ILE A 59 -12.70 -8.01 -6.89
CA ILE A 59 -12.99 -8.20 -8.32
C ILE A 59 -12.96 -9.68 -8.70
N TYR A 60 -12.03 -10.45 -8.13
CA TYR A 60 -11.84 -11.87 -8.44
C TYR A 60 -12.44 -12.80 -7.38
N ASP A 61 -13.27 -12.29 -6.48
CA ASP A 61 -13.94 -13.04 -5.40
C ASP A 61 -13.00 -14.03 -4.70
N CYS A 62 -11.86 -13.52 -4.23
CA CYS A 62 -10.85 -14.35 -3.59
C CYS A 62 -11.34 -14.87 -2.22
N ASN A 63 -11.10 -16.16 -1.94
CA ASN A 63 -11.39 -16.76 -0.63
C ASN A 63 -10.62 -16.08 0.51
N ASP A 64 -9.34 -15.77 0.28
CA ASP A 64 -8.51 -14.99 1.21
C ASP A 64 -8.49 -13.51 0.78
N ARG A 65 -9.28 -12.70 1.49
CA ARG A 65 -9.35 -11.25 1.29
C ARG A 65 -8.43 -10.50 2.25
N LEU A 66 -7.90 -9.37 1.79
CA LEU A 66 -7.04 -8.50 2.58
C LEU A 66 -7.77 -7.98 3.84
N LYS A 67 -7.23 -8.31 5.02
CA LYS A 67 -7.74 -7.87 6.31
C LYS A 67 -7.22 -6.48 6.70
N PRO A 68 -7.86 -5.79 7.66
CA PRO A 68 -7.34 -4.54 8.24
C PRO A 68 -5.88 -4.66 8.69
N THR A 69 -5.05 -3.66 8.36
CA THR A 69 -3.62 -3.63 8.71
C THR A 69 -3.22 -2.31 9.36
N LEU A 70 -1.92 -2.20 9.67
CA LEU A 70 -1.32 -1.02 10.29
C LEU A 70 -1.42 0.26 9.46
N LEU A 71 -1.63 0.18 8.13
CA LEU A 71 -1.90 1.34 7.25
C LEU A 71 -3.40 1.50 6.91
N GLY A 72 -4.25 0.92 7.73
CA GLY A 72 -5.67 0.76 7.47
C GLY A 72 -6.44 2.06 7.51
N TRP A 73 -6.16 2.98 8.44
CA TRP A 73 -6.93 4.21 8.62
C TRP A 73 -6.71 5.18 7.46
N MET A 74 -5.46 5.36 7.03
CA MET A 74 -5.07 6.23 5.91
C MET A 74 -5.58 5.70 4.57
N SER A 75 -5.48 4.39 4.33
CA SER A 75 -5.87 3.77 3.05
C SER A 75 -7.34 3.36 2.96
N LYS A 76 -8.09 3.40 4.07
CA LYS A 76 -9.52 3.03 4.16
C LYS A 76 -10.40 3.61 3.05
N PRO A 77 -10.41 4.94 2.78
CA PRO A 77 -11.35 5.52 1.82
C PRO A 77 -11.11 5.07 0.36
N PHE A 78 -9.90 4.59 0.06
CA PHE A 78 -9.54 4.13 -1.29
C PHE A 78 -9.75 2.63 -1.49
N LYS A 79 -10.10 1.90 -0.42
CA LYS A 79 -10.31 0.45 -0.43
C LYS A 79 -11.80 0.10 -0.56
N PRO A 80 -12.13 -1.14 -0.98
CA PRO A 80 -13.52 -1.58 -1.10
C PRO A 80 -14.27 -1.54 0.23
N LYS A 81 -15.61 -1.42 0.16
CA LYS A 81 -16.50 -1.26 1.33
C LYS A 81 -16.33 -2.36 2.37
N GLU A 82 -16.19 -3.60 1.94
CA GLU A 82 -16.00 -4.74 2.84
C GLU A 82 -14.77 -4.60 3.74
N TYR A 83 -13.66 -4.04 3.21
CA TYR A 83 -12.48 -3.73 4.01
C TYR A 83 -12.77 -2.66 5.06
N SER A 84 -13.52 -1.62 4.66
CA SER A 84 -13.93 -0.54 5.55
C SER A 84 -14.82 -1.05 6.68
N ASP A 85 -15.76 -1.94 6.37
CA ASP A 85 -16.66 -2.55 7.36
C ASP A 85 -15.89 -3.48 8.30
N ALA A 86 -14.93 -4.26 7.78
CA ALA A 86 -14.05 -5.09 8.59
C ALA A 86 -13.16 -4.26 9.53
N TYR A 87 -12.72 -3.08 9.09
CA TYR A 87 -11.98 -2.14 9.92
C TYR A 87 -12.85 -1.56 11.03
N ASP A 88 -14.10 -1.20 10.73
CA ASP A 88 -15.02 -0.61 11.71
C ASP A 88 -15.48 -1.60 12.77
N LYS A 89 -15.49 -2.90 12.44
CA LYS A 89 -15.75 -3.99 13.39
C LYS A 89 -14.56 -4.29 14.33
N LEU A 90 -13.37 -3.73 14.09
CA LEU A 90 -12.24 -3.93 14.99
C LEU A 90 -12.48 -3.30 16.37
N PRO A 91 -11.91 -3.88 17.44
CA PRO A 91 -11.95 -3.24 18.76
C PRO A 91 -11.30 -1.85 18.71
N ILE A 92 -11.90 -0.89 19.42
CA ILE A 92 -11.47 0.52 19.47
C ILE A 92 -9.98 0.67 19.79
N LYS A 93 -9.43 -0.23 20.62
CA LYS A 93 -8.00 -0.27 20.97
C LYS A 93 -7.11 -0.42 19.73
N TYR A 94 -7.45 -1.33 18.81
CA TYR A 94 -6.68 -1.55 17.59
C TYR A 94 -6.85 -0.41 16.60
N GLN A 95 -8.07 0.13 16.44
CA GLN A 95 -8.30 1.31 15.59
C GLN A 95 -7.45 2.50 16.04
N LYS A 96 -7.33 2.72 17.36
CA LYS A 96 -6.50 3.80 17.91
C LYS A 96 -5.01 3.58 17.62
N ILE A 97 -4.52 2.34 17.75
CA ILE A 97 -3.13 1.99 17.42
C ILE A 97 -2.85 2.24 15.93
N VAL A 98 -3.71 1.74 15.05
CA VAL A 98 -3.57 1.93 13.60
C VAL A 98 -3.60 3.42 13.24
N ARG A 99 -4.54 4.18 13.81
CA ARG A 99 -4.62 5.62 13.57
C ARG A 99 -3.38 6.36 14.04
N THR A 100 -2.84 6.06 15.22
CA THR A 100 -1.62 6.69 15.73
C THR A 100 -0.42 6.36 14.84
N PHE A 101 -0.30 5.11 14.42
CA PHE A 101 0.74 4.68 13.49
C PHE A 101 0.63 5.42 12.15
N ASP A 102 -0.57 5.51 11.58
CA ASP A 102 -0.82 6.21 10.31
C ASP A 102 -0.48 7.70 10.40
N ILE A 103 -0.85 8.36 11.49
CA ILE A 103 -0.51 9.76 11.73
C ILE A 103 1.01 9.94 11.85
N ALA A 104 1.72 9.03 12.54
CA ALA A 104 3.18 9.09 12.65
C ALA A 104 3.88 8.88 11.29
N VAL A 105 3.38 7.96 10.46
CA VAL A 105 3.93 7.76 9.11
C VAL A 105 3.66 8.98 8.23
N LEU A 106 2.44 9.54 8.28
CA LEU A 106 2.09 10.74 7.53
C LEU A 106 2.92 11.96 7.95
N SER A 107 3.16 12.15 9.24
CA SER A 107 3.99 13.27 9.72
C SER A 107 5.43 13.14 9.23
N ILE A 108 6.02 11.93 9.24
CA ILE A 108 7.36 11.67 8.69
C ILE A 108 7.41 11.99 7.19
N LEU A 109 6.38 11.61 6.43
CA LEU A 109 6.33 11.90 4.99
C LEU A 109 6.21 13.40 4.72
N VAL A 110 5.38 14.11 5.47
CA VAL A 110 5.24 15.57 5.36
C VAL A 110 6.57 16.26 5.69
N ILE A 111 7.25 15.85 6.76
CA ILE A 111 8.58 16.38 7.11
C ILE A 111 9.57 16.09 5.98
N THR A 112 9.59 14.87 5.45
CA THR A 112 10.50 14.48 4.36
C THR A 112 10.24 15.29 3.08
N PHE A 113 9.00 15.66 2.81
CA PHE A 113 8.62 16.54 1.70
C PHE A 113 9.01 18.00 1.94
N VAL A 114 8.77 18.53 3.14
CA VAL A 114 8.94 19.95 3.48
C VAL A 114 10.38 20.32 3.85
N ALA A 115 11.12 19.42 4.51
CA ALA A 115 12.51 19.61 4.94
C ALA A 115 13.44 20.18 3.85
N PRO A 116 13.46 19.68 2.59
CA PRO A 116 14.32 20.25 1.55
C PRO A 116 13.93 21.68 1.13
N PHE A 117 12.70 22.14 1.38
CA PHE A 117 12.27 23.51 1.07
C PHE A 117 12.59 24.49 2.20
N VAL A 118 12.63 24.01 3.45
CA VAL A 118 12.91 24.83 4.63
C VAL A 118 14.41 24.92 4.91
N LEU A 119 15.13 23.79 4.87
CA LEU A 119 16.57 23.73 5.19
C LEU A 119 17.46 24.30 4.08
N LYS A 120 17.00 24.32 2.83
CA LYS A 120 17.77 24.89 1.69
C LYS A 120 17.65 26.42 1.59
N ARG A 121 16.92 27.05 2.52
CA ARG A 121 16.70 28.50 2.61
C ARG A 121 17.49 29.15 3.77
N ALA A 122 18.32 28.39 4.48
CA ALA A 122 19.24 28.87 5.52
C ALA A 122 20.69 28.82 5.02
#